data_AF-A0A7L3J769-F1
#
_entry.id   AF-A0A7L3J769-F1
#
_cell.length_a   1.000
_cell.length_b   1.000
_cell.length_c   1.000
_cell.angle_alpha   90.00
_cell.angle_beta   90.00
_cell.angle_gamma   90.00
#
_symmetry.space_group_name_H-M   'P 1'
#
loop_
_entity.id
_entity.type
_entity.pdbx_description
1 polymer ?
#
loop_
_entity_poly.entity_id
_entity_poly.type
_entity_poly.pdbx_seq_one_letter_code
_entity_poly.pdbx_strand_id
1 'polypeptide(L)'
;MASGGQKRIIQLTGFKKQEKKALLKWLFKLDCVFLDNKKYRNCTHLIAKKLCKSEKFLAACAAGKWILTKEYIINSAESGRWLGETTYEWGYEIEKDTHYSPQMQSAPKRWREELTHSSAPGAFHRWKVVLPVKEGDKRMASIRRVLQAGKATICSSQNAEHNITHIFIKNKIFPTQTKKCLSEARYYPLQYLGDYLFEVSELKN
;
A
#
# COMPACT_ATOMS: atom_id res chain seq x y z
N MET A 1 17.99 -18.41 -22.81
CA MET A 1 16.90 -17.60 -23.40
C MET A 1 16.27 -16.79 -22.28
N ALA A 2 16.42 -15.46 -22.30
CA ALA A 2 15.87 -14.60 -21.26
C ALA A 2 14.33 -14.60 -21.42
N SER A 3 13.61 -15.18 -20.46
CA SER A 3 12.16 -15.01 -20.40
C SER A 3 11.88 -13.51 -20.40
N GLY A 4 11.08 -13.02 -21.35
CA GLY A 4 10.63 -11.64 -21.44
C GLY A 4 9.76 -11.27 -20.22
N GLY A 5 10.41 -11.10 -19.08
CA GLY A 5 9.77 -10.73 -17.82
C GLY A 5 9.30 -9.29 -17.89
N GLN A 6 8.12 -9.02 -17.33
CA GLN A 6 7.57 -7.67 -17.21
C GLN A 6 8.60 -6.74 -16.58
N LYS A 7 8.87 -5.59 -17.22
CA LYS A 7 9.86 -4.61 -16.77
C LYS A 7 9.53 -4.15 -15.34
N ARG A 8 10.51 -4.25 -14.43
CA ARG A 8 10.31 -3.87 -13.02
C ARG A 8 10.19 -2.36 -12.89
N ILE A 9 9.08 -1.90 -12.33
CA ILE A 9 8.82 -0.51 -11.95
C ILE A 9 9.06 -0.40 -10.44
N ILE A 10 10.09 0.36 -10.05
CA ILE A 10 10.59 0.49 -8.68
C ILE A 10 10.20 1.84 -8.08
N GLN A 11 9.65 1.83 -6.86
CA GLN A 11 9.60 3.00 -5.97
C GLN A 11 10.36 2.73 -4.67
N LEU A 12 10.86 3.79 -4.04
CA LEU A 12 11.55 3.71 -2.74
C LEU A 12 10.75 4.45 -1.66
N THR A 13 10.75 3.93 -0.43
CA THR A 13 10.19 4.59 0.76
C THR A 13 11.07 4.43 2.00
N GLY A 14 11.08 5.44 2.89
CA GLY A 14 11.80 5.40 4.16
C GLY A 14 13.31 5.66 4.11
N PHE A 15 13.89 5.88 2.94
CA PHE A 15 15.33 6.16 2.78
C PHE A 15 15.65 7.67 2.83
N LYS A 16 16.76 8.03 3.48
CA LYS A 16 17.33 9.38 3.43
C LYS A 16 17.92 9.67 2.03
N LYS A 17 18.17 10.95 1.72
CA LYS A 17 18.70 11.39 0.41
C LYS A 17 19.98 10.65 -0.01
N GLN A 18 20.94 10.49 0.90
CA GLN A 18 22.20 9.79 0.62
C GLN A 18 22.00 8.29 0.36
N GLU A 19 21.20 7.61 1.19
CA GLU A 19 20.87 6.19 1.02
C GLU A 19 20.16 5.93 -0.30
N LYS A 20 19.22 6.82 -0.66
CA LYS A 20 18.54 6.78 -1.96
C LYS A 20 19.52 6.93 -3.12
N LYS A 21 20.47 7.87 -3.03
CA LYS A 21 21.52 8.05 -4.06
C LYS A 21 22.39 6.79 -4.19
N ALA A 22 22.69 6.11 -3.10
CA ALA A 22 23.42 4.84 -3.14
C ALA A 22 22.62 3.73 -3.83
N LEU A 23 21.33 3.57 -3.51
CA LEU A 23 20.46 2.59 -4.17
C LEU A 23 20.29 2.86 -5.67
N LEU A 24 20.26 4.13 -6.08
CA LEU A 24 20.17 4.47 -7.50
C LEU A 24 21.39 3.99 -8.29
N LYS A 25 22.60 4.05 -7.70
CA LYS A 25 23.81 3.52 -8.35
C LYS A 25 23.68 2.03 -8.66
N TRP A 26 23.00 1.26 -7.82
CA TRP A 26 22.74 -0.16 -8.04
C TRP A 26 21.63 -0.37 -9.06
N LEU A 27 20.53 0.39 -8.99
CA LEU A 27 19.44 0.32 -9.96
C LEU A 27 19.90 0.63 -11.40
N PHE A 28 20.88 1.52 -11.59
CA PHE A 28 21.45 1.81 -12.91
C PHE A 28 22.14 0.60 -13.57
N LYS A 29 22.49 -0.44 -12.80
CA LYS A 29 23.08 -1.68 -13.33
C LYS A 29 22.01 -2.70 -13.76
N LEU A 30 20.73 -2.40 -13.57
CA LEU A 30 19.63 -3.35 -13.77
C LEU A 30 18.58 -2.76 -14.70
N ASP A 31 18.00 -3.59 -15.56
CA ASP A 31 16.91 -3.15 -16.43
C ASP A 31 15.61 -2.96 -15.62
N CYS A 32 15.29 -1.69 -15.32
CA CYS A 32 14.08 -1.29 -14.60
C CYS A 32 13.66 0.15 -14.92
N VAL A 33 12.47 0.52 -14.45
CA VAL A 33 11.98 1.90 -14.41
C VAL A 33 11.97 2.36 -12.97
N PHE A 34 12.72 3.41 -12.64
CA PHE A 34 12.68 4.03 -11.33
C PHE A 34 11.73 5.24 -11.31
N LEU A 35 10.74 5.22 -10.41
CA LEU A 35 9.78 6.32 -10.25
C LEU A 35 10.19 7.24 -9.08
N ASP A 36 10.87 8.34 -9.41
CA ASP A 36 11.24 9.37 -8.45
C ASP A 36 10.09 10.35 -8.13
N ASN A 37 9.04 9.84 -7.47
CA ASN A 37 7.97 10.69 -6.96
C ASN A 37 7.83 10.55 -5.45
N LYS A 38 7.46 11.64 -4.77
CA LYS A 38 7.09 11.60 -3.34
C LYS A 38 5.79 10.84 -3.10
N LYS A 39 4.83 10.99 -4.01
CA LYS A 39 3.52 10.32 -4.01
C LYS A 39 3.65 8.89 -4.53
N TYR A 40 2.75 8.01 -4.10
CA TYR A 40 2.62 6.68 -4.68
C TYR A 40 2.24 6.77 -6.16
N ARG A 41 2.84 5.89 -6.95
CA ARG A 41 2.50 5.60 -8.35
C ARG A 41 2.43 4.09 -8.46
N ASN A 42 1.61 3.57 -9.39
CA ASN A 42 1.40 2.14 -9.58
C ASN A 42 2.70 1.43 -10.00
N CYS A 43 3.53 1.09 -9.02
CA CYS A 43 4.78 0.36 -9.18
C CYS A 43 4.53 -1.15 -9.09
N THR A 44 5.50 -1.92 -9.56
CA THR A 44 5.52 -3.39 -9.39
C THR A 44 6.20 -3.78 -8.08
N HIS A 45 7.23 -3.01 -7.69
CA HIS A 45 8.03 -3.25 -6.50
C HIS A 45 8.19 -1.94 -5.73
N LEU A 46 7.97 -1.99 -4.43
CA LEU A 46 8.30 -0.93 -3.49
C LEU A 46 9.44 -1.42 -2.61
N ILE A 47 10.58 -0.75 -2.65
CA ILE A 47 11.66 -1.03 -1.71
C ILE A 47 11.46 -0.15 -0.48
N ALA A 48 11.35 -0.79 0.68
CA ALA A 48 11.11 -0.13 1.94
C ALA A 48 12.30 -0.35 2.87
N LYS A 49 12.80 0.75 3.46
CA LYS A 49 13.86 0.68 4.47
C LYS A 49 13.42 -0.06 5.73
N LYS A 50 12.13 0.10 6.08
CA LYS A 50 11.50 -0.45 7.28
C LYS A 50 9.98 -0.47 7.09
N LEU A 51 9.29 -1.25 7.91
CA LEU A 51 7.84 -1.20 8.00
C LEU A 51 7.38 0.20 8.46
N CYS A 52 6.38 0.75 7.78
CA CYS A 52 5.87 2.09 8.09
C CYS A 52 4.46 2.34 7.57
N LYS A 53 3.78 3.37 8.11
CA LYS A 53 2.44 3.82 7.69
C LYS A 53 2.51 4.94 6.62
N SER A 54 3.53 4.92 5.75
CA SER A 54 3.67 5.91 4.67
C SER A 54 2.67 5.65 3.55
N GLU A 55 2.29 6.69 2.79
CA GLU A 55 1.40 6.55 1.61
C GLU A 55 1.82 5.41 0.68
N LYS A 56 3.11 5.39 0.31
CA LYS A 56 3.63 4.39 -0.63
C LYS A 56 3.50 2.99 -0.07
N PHE A 57 3.82 2.82 1.22
CA PHE A 57 3.77 1.52 1.87
C PHE A 57 2.34 0.99 1.96
N LEU A 58 1.40 1.82 2.45
CA LEU A 58 -0.01 1.45 2.53
C LEU A 58 -0.61 1.17 1.15
N ALA A 59 -0.32 2.00 0.16
CA ALA A 59 -0.82 1.81 -1.20
C ALA A 59 -0.25 0.56 -1.87
N ALA A 60 1.04 0.26 -1.67
CA ALA A 60 1.68 -0.94 -2.19
C ALA A 60 1.12 -2.21 -1.53
N CYS A 61 0.90 -2.20 -0.20
CA CYS A 61 0.22 -3.29 0.50
C CYS A 61 -1.20 -3.49 -0.07
N ALA A 62 -1.99 -2.41 -0.13
CA ALA A 62 -3.37 -2.48 -0.60
C ALA A 62 -3.49 -2.96 -2.05
N ALA A 63 -2.47 -2.72 -2.88
CA ALA A 63 -2.43 -3.14 -4.27
C ALA A 63 -1.69 -4.48 -4.51
N GLY A 64 -1.29 -5.19 -3.45
CA GLY A 64 -0.61 -6.48 -3.53
C GLY A 64 0.73 -6.42 -4.26
N LYS A 65 1.49 -5.32 -4.10
CA LYS A 65 2.81 -5.17 -4.74
C LYS A 65 3.88 -5.89 -3.93
N TRP A 66 4.97 -6.26 -4.59
CA TRP A 66 6.18 -6.69 -3.89
C TRP A 66 6.70 -5.54 -3.02
N ILE A 67 6.76 -5.74 -1.71
CA ILE A 67 7.39 -4.80 -0.79
C ILE A 67 8.63 -5.45 -0.22
N LEU A 68 9.80 -4.99 -0.66
CA LEU A 68 11.06 -5.67 -0.45
C LEU A 68 12.04 -4.84 0.37
N THR A 69 13.03 -5.49 0.96
CA THR A 69 14.20 -4.86 1.57
C THR A 69 15.17 -4.34 0.50
N LYS A 70 16.15 -3.52 0.91
CA LYS A 70 17.12 -2.91 -0.02
C LYS A 70 18.10 -3.94 -0.61
N GLU A 71 18.31 -5.04 0.10
CA GLU A 71 19.19 -6.14 -0.27
C GLU A 71 18.75 -6.77 -1.60
N TYR A 72 17.46 -6.73 -1.93
CA TYR A 72 16.95 -7.15 -3.24
C TYR A 72 17.65 -6.41 -4.40
N ILE A 73 17.78 -5.08 -4.29
CA ILE A 73 18.45 -4.27 -5.31
C ILE A 73 19.94 -4.59 -5.34
N ILE A 74 20.57 -4.59 -4.16
CA ILE A 74 22.03 -4.71 -4.04
C ILE A 74 22.47 -6.07 -4.59
N ASN A 75 21.90 -7.15 -4.08
CA ASN A 75 22.29 -8.51 -4.44
C ASN A 75 21.93 -8.82 -5.91
N SER A 76 20.82 -8.29 -6.43
CA SER A 76 20.50 -8.41 -7.86
C SER A 76 21.52 -7.69 -8.74
N ALA A 77 21.91 -6.47 -8.36
CA ALA A 77 22.88 -5.70 -9.11
C ALA A 77 24.29 -6.31 -9.07
N GLU A 78 24.68 -6.90 -7.94
CA GLU A 78 25.92 -7.66 -7.81
C GLU A 78 25.90 -8.94 -8.64
N SER A 79 24.75 -9.62 -8.71
CA SER A 79 24.56 -10.82 -9.53
C SER A 79 24.41 -10.54 -11.03
N GLY A 80 24.34 -9.27 -11.44
CA GLY A 80 24.09 -8.87 -12.84
C GLY A 80 22.70 -9.24 -13.38
N ARG A 81 21.77 -9.66 -12.52
CA ARG A 81 20.40 -10.07 -12.88
C ARG A 81 19.44 -9.90 -11.72
N TRP A 82 18.16 -9.75 -12.02
CA TRP A 82 17.12 -9.79 -10.99
C TRP A 82 17.07 -11.16 -10.31
N LEU A 83 17.22 -11.17 -8.99
CA LEU A 83 17.01 -12.36 -8.16
C LEU A 83 15.50 -12.53 -7.87
N GLY A 84 15.13 -13.68 -7.30
CA GLY A 84 13.77 -13.92 -6.84
C GLY A 84 13.41 -13.01 -5.66
N GLU A 85 12.17 -12.53 -5.62
CA GLU A 85 11.70 -11.54 -4.66
C GLU A 85 11.49 -12.11 -3.25
N THR A 86 11.10 -13.39 -3.17
CA THR A 86 10.54 -14.03 -1.96
C THR A 86 11.39 -13.83 -0.70
N THR A 87 12.69 -14.10 -0.73
CA THR A 87 13.56 -14.01 0.44
C THR A 87 13.87 -12.58 0.89
N TYR A 88 13.52 -11.59 0.06
CA TYR A 88 13.70 -10.17 0.35
C TYR A 88 12.39 -9.48 0.72
N GLU A 89 11.27 -10.23 0.73
CA GLU A 89 9.97 -9.67 1.00
C GLU A 89 9.77 -9.38 2.48
N TRP A 90 9.22 -8.19 2.78
CA TRP A 90 8.74 -7.91 4.12
C TRP A 90 7.60 -8.86 4.49
N GLY A 91 7.83 -9.67 5.52
CA GLY A 91 6.92 -10.75 5.93
C GLY A 91 7.35 -12.14 5.44
N TYR A 92 8.51 -12.27 4.78
CA TYR A 92 9.14 -13.57 4.52
C TYR A 92 9.46 -14.30 5.83
N GLU A 93 10.12 -13.60 6.75
CA GLU A 93 10.38 -14.01 8.13
C GLU A 93 9.77 -13.01 9.10
N ILE A 94 9.33 -13.50 10.26
CA ILE A 94 8.79 -12.68 11.35
C ILE A 94 9.82 -12.66 12.47
N GLU A 95 10.39 -11.49 12.70
CA GLU A 95 11.41 -11.27 13.72
C GLU A 95 10.75 -11.08 15.10
N LYS A 96 11.20 -11.84 16.10
CA LYS A 96 10.63 -11.83 17.47
C LYS A 96 11.02 -10.60 18.28
N ASP A 97 12.22 -10.06 18.09
CA ASP A 97 12.81 -9.01 18.93
C ASP A 97 12.70 -7.60 18.32
N THR A 98 11.59 -7.33 17.60
CA THR A 98 11.33 -6.02 17.00
C THR A 98 10.16 -5.31 17.68
N HIS A 99 10.10 -3.99 17.51
CA HIS A 99 8.97 -3.17 17.96
C HIS A 99 7.73 -3.32 17.06
N TYR A 100 7.77 -4.16 16.02
CA TYR A 100 6.66 -4.38 15.09
C TYR A 100 5.87 -5.63 15.47
N SER A 101 4.54 -5.53 15.46
CA SER A 101 3.70 -6.71 15.68
C SER A 101 3.86 -7.74 14.56
N PRO A 102 3.71 -9.06 14.84
CA PRO A 102 3.74 -10.11 13.82
C PRO A 102 2.77 -9.85 12.65
N GLN A 103 1.59 -9.28 12.94
CA GLN A 103 0.57 -8.95 11.95
C GLN A 103 1.03 -7.83 11.00
N MET A 104 1.72 -6.81 11.53
CA MET A 104 2.28 -5.73 10.73
C MET A 104 3.47 -6.20 9.90
N GLN A 105 4.31 -7.09 10.46
CA GLN A 105 5.44 -7.69 9.74
C GLN A 105 4.99 -8.55 8.56
N SER A 106 3.97 -9.40 8.77
CA SER A 106 3.43 -10.29 7.73
C SER A 106 2.57 -9.57 6.68
N ALA A 107 2.07 -8.36 6.96
CA ALA A 107 1.07 -7.68 6.13
C ALA A 107 1.43 -7.55 4.65
N PRO A 108 2.67 -7.19 4.24
CA PRO A 108 2.99 -7.02 2.83
C PRO A 108 2.87 -8.33 2.04
N LYS A 109 3.53 -9.40 2.51
CA LYS A 109 3.42 -10.74 1.93
C LYS A 109 1.98 -11.25 1.96
N ARG A 110 1.31 -11.14 3.11
CA ARG A 110 -0.09 -11.59 3.28
C ARG A 110 -1.03 -10.96 2.25
N TRP A 111 -0.98 -9.64 2.06
CA TRP A 111 -1.84 -8.98 1.06
C TRP A 111 -1.47 -9.33 -0.38
N ARG A 112 -0.18 -9.46 -0.71
CA ARG A 112 0.24 -9.91 -2.04
C ARG A 112 -0.30 -11.29 -2.34
N GLU A 113 -0.14 -12.23 -1.41
CA GLU A 113 -0.58 -13.61 -1.57
C GLU A 113 -2.11 -13.68 -1.65
N GLU A 114 -2.83 -13.04 -0.72
CA GLU A 114 -4.29 -13.02 -0.73
C GLU A 114 -4.85 -12.51 -2.07
N LEU A 115 -4.36 -11.36 -2.55
CA LEU A 115 -4.86 -10.78 -3.80
C LEU A 115 -4.49 -11.62 -5.03
N THR A 116 -3.39 -12.36 -4.97
CA THR A 116 -3.00 -13.31 -6.01
C THR A 116 -3.93 -14.53 -6.00
N HIS A 117 -4.19 -15.11 -4.83
CA HIS A 117 -5.03 -16.32 -4.70
C HIS A 117 -6.50 -16.02 -5.00
N SER A 118 -7.05 -14.94 -4.46
CA SER A 118 -8.46 -14.55 -4.68
C SER A 118 -8.71 -13.90 -6.04
N SER A 119 -7.65 -13.57 -6.80
CA SER A 119 -7.73 -12.73 -8.01
C SER A 119 -8.41 -11.37 -7.78
N ALA A 120 -8.52 -10.91 -6.53
CA ALA A 120 -9.09 -9.62 -6.22
C ALA A 120 -8.16 -8.49 -6.71
N PRO A 121 -8.69 -7.42 -7.32
CA PRO A 121 -7.86 -6.40 -7.95
C PRO A 121 -7.18 -5.45 -6.95
N GLY A 122 -7.54 -5.52 -5.65
CA GLY A 122 -6.96 -4.75 -4.56
C GLY A 122 -7.71 -4.96 -3.24
N ALA A 123 -7.07 -4.64 -2.11
CA ALA A 123 -7.55 -4.88 -0.74
C ALA A 123 -8.90 -4.22 -0.39
N PHE A 124 -9.28 -3.18 -1.14
CA PHE A 124 -10.48 -2.38 -0.92
C PHE A 124 -11.45 -2.49 -2.11
N HIS A 125 -11.34 -3.53 -2.96
CA HIS A 125 -12.11 -3.62 -4.20
C HIS A 125 -13.63 -3.65 -4.00
N ARG A 126 -14.10 -4.06 -2.82
CA ARG A 126 -15.54 -4.03 -2.44
C ARG A 126 -15.95 -2.74 -1.72
N TRP A 127 -15.03 -1.81 -1.48
CA TRP A 127 -15.32 -0.59 -0.74
C TRP A 127 -15.86 0.50 -1.66
N LYS A 128 -17.05 1.01 -1.32
CA LYS A 128 -17.57 2.29 -1.80
C LYS A 128 -17.34 3.35 -0.73
N VAL A 129 -16.57 4.37 -1.07
CA VAL A 129 -15.96 5.27 -0.09
C VAL A 129 -16.30 6.72 -0.37
N VAL A 130 -16.87 7.39 0.63
CA VAL A 130 -16.96 8.85 0.65
C VAL A 130 -15.74 9.40 1.40
N LEU A 131 -14.99 10.26 0.72
CA LEU A 131 -13.84 10.95 1.28
C LEU A 131 -14.05 12.47 1.10
N PRO A 132 -14.43 13.22 2.15
CA PRO A 132 -14.60 14.66 2.09
C PRO A 132 -13.22 15.32 1.94
N VAL A 133 -12.82 15.53 0.68
CA VAL A 133 -11.56 16.21 0.34
C VAL A 133 -11.85 17.69 0.18
N LYS A 134 -11.28 18.52 1.04
CA LYS A 134 -11.14 19.96 0.76
C LYS A 134 -9.97 20.16 -0.19
N GLU A 135 -10.08 21.11 -1.10
CA GLU A 135 -8.98 21.46 -2.01
C GLU A 135 -7.70 21.81 -1.23
N GLY A 136 -6.53 21.45 -1.77
CA GLY A 136 -5.23 21.67 -1.12
C GLY A 136 -4.87 20.69 0.00
N ASP A 137 -5.77 19.80 0.40
CA ASP A 137 -5.52 18.86 1.49
C ASP A 137 -4.62 17.69 1.10
N LYS A 138 -3.32 17.87 1.34
CA LYS A 138 -2.28 16.88 1.02
C LYS A 138 -2.49 15.54 1.73
N ARG A 139 -3.02 15.53 2.96
CA ARG A 139 -3.26 14.30 3.73
C ARG A 139 -4.43 13.54 3.12
N MET A 140 -5.56 14.19 2.87
CA MET A 140 -6.71 13.52 2.26
C MET A 140 -6.42 13.08 0.83
N ALA A 141 -5.65 13.85 0.06
CA ALA A 141 -5.20 13.41 -1.26
C ALA A 141 -4.30 12.17 -1.18
N SER A 142 -3.51 12.03 -0.12
CA SER A 142 -2.68 10.84 0.16
C SER A 142 -3.54 9.62 0.47
N ILE A 143 -4.53 9.77 1.36
CA ILE A 143 -5.52 8.74 1.67
C ILE A 143 -6.29 8.30 0.43
N ARG A 144 -6.73 9.24 -0.41
CA ARG A 144 -7.40 8.95 -1.69
C ARG A 144 -6.55 8.03 -2.57
N ARG A 145 -5.23 8.30 -2.68
CA ARG A 145 -4.32 7.46 -3.49
C ARG A 145 -4.15 6.06 -2.92
N VAL A 146 -4.12 5.90 -1.60
CA VAL A 146 -4.09 4.58 -0.94
C VAL A 146 -5.35 3.79 -1.25
N LEU A 147 -6.53 4.42 -1.09
CA LEU A 147 -7.83 3.83 -1.40
C LEU A 147 -7.92 3.40 -2.86
N GLN A 148 -7.53 4.27 -3.79
CA GLN A 148 -7.53 3.99 -5.23
C GLN A 148 -6.54 2.87 -5.60
N ALA A 149 -5.37 2.81 -4.96
CA ALA A 149 -4.41 1.73 -5.17
C ALA A 149 -5.01 0.38 -4.78
N GLY A 150 -5.73 0.32 -3.66
CA GLY A 150 -6.51 -0.86 -3.24
C GLY A 150 -7.85 -1.04 -3.95
N LYS A 151 -8.13 -0.29 -5.03
CA LYS A 151 -9.34 -0.41 -5.86
C LYS A 151 -10.66 -0.06 -5.19
N ALA A 152 -10.64 0.77 -4.14
CA ALA A 152 -11.87 1.36 -3.63
C ALA A 152 -12.54 2.25 -4.70
N THR A 153 -13.86 2.20 -4.77
CA THR A 153 -14.66 3.14 -5.54
C THR A 153 -14.81 4.42 -4.73
N ILE A 154 -14.36 5.56 -5.27
CA ILE A 154 -14.48 6.85 -4.57
C ILE A 154 -15.74 7.57 -5.04
N CYS A 155 -16.68 7.73 -4.12
CA CYS A 155 -18.00 8.29 -4.34
C CYS A 155 -17.99 9.81 -4.14
N SER A 156 -18.83 10.53 -4.88
CA SER A 156 -18.89 12.00 -4.82
C SER A 156 -19.62 12.51 -3.58
N SER A 157 -20.69 11.83 -3.16
CA SER A 157 -21.45 12.18 -1.96
C SER A 157 -22.21 10.98 -1.39
N GLN A 158 -22.62 11.07 -0.12
CA GLN A 158 -23.45 10.05 0.52
C GLN A 158 -24.88 9.97 -0.06
N ASN A 159 -25.42 11.09 -0.53
CA ASN A 159 -26.82 11.20 -0.94
C ASN A 159 -27.06 10.77 -2.38
N ALA A 160 -25.99 10.71 -3.20
CA ALA A 160 -26.09 10.38 -4.63
C ALA A 160 -25.92 8.89 -4.93
N GLU A 161 -25.44 8.09 -3.98
CA GLU A 161 -25.03 6.71 -4.24
C GLU A 161 -25.55 5.73 -3.18
N HIS A 162 -26.16 4.64 -3.64
CA HIS A 162 -26.58 3.54 -2.77
C HIS A 162 -25.39 2.64 -2.38
N ASN A 163 -25.46 2.08 -1.17
CA ASN A 163 -24.51 1.11 -0.61
C ASN A 163 -23.11 1.67 -0.31
N ILE A 164 -23.02 2.91 0.20
CA ILE A 164 -21.77 3.42 0.77
C ILE A 164 -21.35 2.53 1.94
N THR A 165 -20.09 2.08 1.92
CA THR A 165 -19.54 1.19 2.96
C THR A 165 -18.72 1.96 3.98
N HIS A 166 -17.95 2.96 3.54
CA HIS A 166 -17.01 3.68 4.38
C HIS A 166 -17.08 5.19 4.15
N ILE A 167 -17.12 5.95 5.24
CA ILE A 167 -16.99 7.40 5.23
C ILE A 167 -15.77 7.77 6.07
N PHE A 168 -14.72 8.29 5.42
CA PHE A 168 -13.48 8.63 6.13
C PHE A 168 -13.50 10.07 6.64
N ILE A 169 -13.22 10.24 7.93
CA ILE A 169 -13.20 11.55 8.59
C ILE A 169 -11.82 11.85 9.20
N LYS A 170 -11.44 13.12 9.20
CA LYS A 170 -10.14 13.58 9.77
C LYS A 170 -10.10 13.52 11.29
N ASN A 171 -11.20 13.93 11.94
CA ASN A 171 -11.31 14.09 13.37
C ASN A 171 -12.31 13.07 13.91
N LYS A 172 -12.16 12.65 15.16
CA LYS A 172 -13.08 11.73 15.86
C LYS A 172 -14.45 12.36 16.17
N ILE A 173 -14.77 13.53 15.60
CA ILE A 173 -16.06 14.18 15.77
C ILE A 173 -17.00 13.49 14.79
N PHE A 174 -17.68 12.46 15.28
CA PHE A 174 -18.77 11.82 14.57
C PHE A 174 -19.90 12.85 14.42
N PRO A 175 -20.34 13.19 13.20
CA PRO A 175 -21.53 14.00 13.05
C PRO A 175 -22.67 13.29 13.80
N THR A 176 -23.31 14.00 14.73
CA THR A 176 -24.55 13.55 15.36
C THR A 176 -25.50 13.18 14.24
N GLN A 177 -25.97 11.92 14.20
CA GLN A 177 -26.79 11.39 13.10
C GLN A 177 -28.04 12.26 12.91
N THR A 178 -27.99 13.20 11.98
CA THR A 178 -29.15 13.98 11.57
C THR A 178 -29.94 13.16 10.55
N LYS A 179 -31.01 12.52 11.06
CA LYS A 179 -32.22 12.06 10.37
C LYS A 179 -32.04 11.16 9.12
N LYS A 180 -32.46 9.90 9.28
CA LYS A 180 -32.88 8.95 8.22
C LYS A 180 -31.96 8.89 6.99
N CYS A 181 -30.83 8.20 7.09
CA CYS A 181 -30.21 7.61 5.92
C CYS A 181 -30.26 6.09 6.04
N LEU A 182 -30.96 5.45 5.11
CA LEU A 182 -31.09 3.99 4.95
C LEU A 182 -29.77 3.36 4.46
N SER A 183 -28.61 3.80 4.94
CA SER A 183 -27.31 3.36 4.43
C SER A 183 -26.51 2.60 5.49
N GLU A 184 -25.98 1.44 5.13
CA GLU A 184 -25.02 0.64 5.91
C GLU A 184 -23.66 1.35 6.16
N ALA A 185 -23.54 2.62 5.77
CA ALA A 185 -22.31 3.38 5.78
C ALA A 185 -21.82 3.66 7.20
N ARG A 186 -20.57 3.26 7.47
CA ARG A 186 -19.90 3.50 8.76
C ARG A 186 -18.84 4.58 8.63
N TYR A 187 -18.66 5.34 9.72
CA TYR A 187 -17.66 6.40 9.82
C TYR A 187 -16.35 5.84 10.37
N TYR A 188 -15.24 6.13 9.69
CA TYR A 188 -13.92 5.63 10.06
C TYR A 188 -12.89 6.76 10.16
N PRO A 189 -12.01 6.74 11.19
CA PRO A 189 -10.86 7.63 11.22
C PRO A 189 -9.86 7.25 10.12
N LEU A 190 -9.05 8.19 9.66
CA LEU A 190 -8.02 7.91 8.63
C LEU A 190 -7.03 6.81 9.04
N GLN A 191 -6.83 6.60 10.34
CA GLN A 191 -5.94 5.58 10.88
C GLN A 191 -6.42 4.16 10.53
N TYR A 192 -7.73 3.97 10.34
CA TYR A 192 -8.36 2.69 10.04
C TYR A 192 -7.77 2.00 8.80
N LEU A 193 -7.26 2.74 7.80
CA LEU A 193 -6.59 2.12 6.66
C LEU A 193 -5.34 1.35 7.05
N GLY A 194 -4.54 1.90 7.97
CA GLY A 194 -3.36 1.22 8.48
C GLY A 194 -3.75 0.00 9.29
N ASP A 195 -4.77 0.14 10.13
CA ASP A 195 -5.21 -0.91 11.04
C ASP A 195 -5.83 -2.07 10.25
N TYR A 196 -6.69 -1.79 9.25
CA TYR A 196 -7.22 -2.79 8.33
C TYR A 196 -6.12 -3.54 7.56
N LEU A 197 -5.10 -2.83 7.08
CA LEU A 197 -4.02 -3.47 6.33
C LEU A 197 -3.11 -4.30 7.25
N PHE A 198 -2.84 -3.84 8.48
CA PHE A 198 -1.77 -4.38 9.32
C PHE A 198 -2.24 -5.27 10.48
N GLU A 199 -3.49 -5.18 10.91
CA GLU A 199 -3.98 -5.85 12.12
C GLU A 199 -4.99 -6.95 11.82
N VAL A 200 -5.56 -7.00 10.61
CA VAL A 200 -6.51 -8.05 10.22
C VAL A 200 -5.75 -9.37 9.97
N SER A 201 -5.91 -10.32 10.89
CA SER A 201 -5.31 -11.66 10.83
C SER A 201 -6.10 -12.63 9.96
N GLU A 202 -7.41 -12.42 9.80
CA GLU A 202 -8.30 -13.22 8.97
C GLU A 202 -9.17 -12.28 8.13
N LEU A 203 -8.93 -12.27 6.82
CA LEU A 203 -9.86 -11.66 5.88
C LEU A 203 -11.03 -12.62 5.74
N LYS A 204 -12.09 -12.39 6.52
CA LYS A 204 -13.31 -13.21 6.44
C LYS A 204 -13.89 -13.05 5.03
N ASN A 205 -13.96 -14.18 4.31
CA ASN A 205 -14.58 -14.30 2.98
C ASN A 205 -16.06 -13.89 2.99
#